data_AF-A0A1H6TUS1-F1
#
_entry.id   AF-A0A1H6TUS1-F1
#
_cell.length_a   1.000
_cell.length_b   1.000
_cell.length_c   1.000
_cell.angle_alpha   90.00
_cell.angle_beta   90.00
_cell.angle_gamma   90.00
#
_symmetry.space_group_name_H-M   'P 1'
#
loop_
_entity.id
_entity.type
_entity.pdbx_description
1 polymer ?
#
loop_
_entity_poly.entity_id
_entity_poly.type
_entity_poly.pdbx_seq_one_letter_code
_entity_poly.pdbx_strand_id
1 'polypeptide(L)'
;MSPDTWSAILDGFERDIALAVSGGIVPPWTPPMDAGPLPAALADRARRVLDAQADAVAILKRARHDAGTQLGAIDAVPSGAALARPLLLDVRG
;
A
#
# COMPACT_ATOMS: atom_id res chain seq x y z
N MET A 1 26.28 2.93 22.21
CA MET A 1 25.00 3.26 21.55
C MET A 1 23.91 2.45 22.22
N SER A 2 22.80 3.07 22.64
CA SER A 2 21.83 2.43 23.53
C SER A 2 20.79 1.61 22.73
N PRO A 3 20.22 0.55 23.31
CA PRO A 3 19.08 -0.18 22.73
C PRO A 3 17.89 0.72 22.31
N ASP A 4 17.80 1.94 22.87
CA ASP A 4 16.74 2.89 22.58
C ASP A 4 16.78 3.41 21.13
N THR A 5 17.96 3.53 20.52
CA THR A 5 18.09 3.99 19.13
C THR A 5 17.46 2.98 18.17
N TRP A 6 17.72 1.69 18.34
CA TRP A 6 17.11 0.65 17.52
C TRP A 6 15.61 0.53 17.76
N SER A 7 15.15 0.69 19.00
CA SER A 7 13.72 0.75 19.30
C SER A 7 13.03 1.88 18.54
N ALA A 8 13.60 3.08 18.54
CA ALA A 8 13.03 4.23 17.83
C ALA A 8 13.00 4.02 16.29
N ILE A 9 14.01 3.35 15.73
CA ILE A 9 14.03 2.99 14.31
C ILE A 9 12.87 2.01 13.99
N LEU A 10 12.70 0.97 14.82
CA LEU A 10 11.62 0.00 14.65
C LEU A 10 10.24 0.64 14.84
N ASP A 11 10.07 1.54 15.81
CA ASP A 11 8.85 2.35 15.99
C ASP A 11 8.55 3.19 14.73
N GLY A 12 9.59 3.72 14.08
CA GLY A 12 9.48 4.43 12.81
C GLY A 12 8.91 3.54 11.71
N PHE A 13 9.49 2.35 11.52
CA PHE A 13 9.01 1.41 10.52
C PHE A 13 7.58 0.95 10.76
N GLU A 14 7.19 0.70 12.01
CA GLU A 14 5.82 0.33 12.34
C GLU A 14 4.81 1.44 11.96
N ARG A 15 5.15 2.71 12.20
CA ARG A 15 4.34 3.86 11.75
C ARG A 15 4.28 3.96 10.23
N ASP A 16 5.40 3.76 9.55
CA ASP A 16 5.48 3.83 8.08
C ASP A 16 4.64 2.73 7.42
N ILE A 17 4.61 1.52 8.00
CA ILE A 17 3.74 0.42 7.53
C ILE A 17 2.27 0.80 7.67
N ALA A 18 1.86 1.34 8.84
CA ALA A 18 0.49 1.78 9.06
C ALA A 18 0.09 2.90 8.07
N LEU A 19 1.01 3.82 7.78
CA LEU A 19 0.80 4.87 6.79
C LEU A 19 0.66 4.30 5.37
N ALA A 20 1.50 3.33 4.98
CA ALA A 20 1.40 2.68 3.67
C ALA A 20 0.06 1.97 3.46
N VAL A 21 -0.37 1.18 4.46
CA VAL A 21 -1.61 0.39 4.39
C VAL A 21 -2.85 1.30 4.35
N SER A 22 -2.80 2.46 5.01
CA SER A 22 -3.88 3.46 4.93
C SER A 22 -3.89 4.28 3.63
N GLY A 23 -2.95 4.04 2.72
CA GLY A 23 -2.83 4.77 1.45
C GLY A 23 -2.12 6.12 1.57
N GLY A 24 -1.45 6.38 2.69
CA GLY A 24 -0.62 7.55 2.88
C GLY A 24 0.73 7.48 2.15
N ILE A 25 1.40 8.61 2.05
CA ILE A 25 2.73 8.72 1.43
C ILE A 25 3.79 8.46 2.50
N VAL A 26 4.52 7.37 2.36
CA VAL A 26 5.65 7.04 3.22
C VAL A 26 6.86 7.90 2.84
N PRO A 27 7.54 8.56 3.81
CA PRO A 27 8.75 9.32 3.52
C PRO A 27 9.89 8.40 3.05
N PRO A 28 10.83 8.89 2.23
CA PRO A 28 11.99 8.10 1.83
C PRO A 28 12.85 7.75 3.06
N TRP A 29 13.16 6.46 3.21
CA TRP A 29 14.00 5.99 4.31
C TRP A 29 15.48 6.34 4.06
N THR A 30 16.09 7.03 5.01
CA THR A 30 17.54 7.25 5.06
C THR A 30 18.13 6.39 6.18
N PRO A 31 18.97 5.39 5.86
CA PRO A 31 19.55 4.52 6.87
C PRO A 31 20.41 5.31 7.88
N PRO A 32 20.21 5.12 9.18
CA PRO A 32 21.05 5.75 10.19
C PRO A 32 22.47 5.13 10.14
N MET A 33 23.49 5.97 9.91
CA MET A 33 24.87 5.50 9.80
C MET A 33 25.45 5.04 11.14
N ASP A 34 24.95 5.62 12.23
CA ASP A 34 25.45 5.40 13.59
C ASP A 34 24.48 4.54 14.38
N ALA A 35 23.85 3.52 13.78
CA ALA A 35 22.94 2.58 14.49
C ALA A 35 23.65 1.34 15.04
N GLY A 36 24.86 1.02 14.58
CA GLY A 36 25.60 -0.15 15.05
C GLY A 36 24.83 -1.46 14.80
N PRO A 37 25.23 -2.58 15.42
CA PRO A 37 24.51 -3.85 15.26
C PRO A 37 23.16 -3.84 15.99
N LEU A 38 22.18 -4.53 15.43
CA LEU A 38 20.87 -4.75 16.07
C LEU A 38 21.04 -5.52 17.39
N PRO A 39 20.54 -4.99 18.53
CA PRO A 39 20.55 -5.72 19.79
C PRO A 39 19.76 -7.02 19.71
N ALA A 40 20.31 -8.11 20.25
CA ALA A 40 19.68 -9.43 20.21
C ALA A 40 18.26 -9.45 20.80
N ALA A 41 18.00 -8.64 21.83
CA ALA A 41 16.67 -8.50 22.44
C ALA A 41 15.60 -7.94 21.48
N LEU A 42 16.01 -7.23 20.42
CA LEU A 42 15.11 -6.65 19.42
C LEU A 42 14.98 -7.53 18.16
N ALA A 43 15.70 -8.65 18.06
CA ALA A 43 15.74 -9.48 16.86
C ALA A 43 14.35 -10.02 16.46
N ASP A 44 13.55 -10.46 17.42
CA ASP A 44 12.20 -10.96 17.14
C ASP A 44 11.24 -9.84 16.71
N ARG A 45 11.42 -8.62 17.27
CA ARG A 45 10.64 -7.46 16.85
C ARG A 45 11.00 -7.05 15.43
N ALA A 46 12.29 -6.95 15.11
CA ALA A 46 12.75 -6.64 13.76
C ALA A 46 12.22 -7.63 12.72
N ARG A 47 12.14 -8.92 13.07
CA ARG A 47 11.57 -9.96 12.19
C ARG A 47 10.07 -9.78 11.97
N ARG A 48 9.30 -9.49 13.01
CA ARG A 48 7.87 -9.13 12.86
C ARG A 48 7.67 -7.89 11.99
N VAL A 49 8.52 -6.87 12.14
CA VAL A 49 8.47 -5.66 11.30
C VAL A 49 8.74 -6.02 9.83
N LEU A 50 9.74 -6.88 9.56
CA LEU A 50 10.04 -7.32 8.20
C LEU A 50 8.88 -8.10 7.57
N ASP A 51 8.27 -9.01 8.33
CA ASP A 51 7.09 -9.77 7.86
C ASP A 51 5.92 -8.83 7.55
N ALA A 52 5.64 -7.87 8.43
CA ALA A 52 4.59 -6.86 8.22
C ALA A 52 4.87 -5.95 7.00
N GLN A 53 6.14 -5.61 6.74
CA GLN A 53 6.51 -4.88 5.51
C GLN A 53 6.24 -5.73 4.26
N ALA A 54 6.57 -7.02 4.28
CA ALA A 54 6.30 -7.92 3.15
C ALA A 54 4.80 -8.05 2.87
N ASP A 55 3.99 -8.17 3.92
CA ASP A 55 2.52 -8.22 3.83
C ASP A 55 1.95 -6.91 3.26
N ALA A 56 2.41 -5.76 3.74
CA ALA A 56 2.00 -4.46 3.22
C ALA A 56 2.33 -4.34 1.72
N VAL A 57 3.53 -4.76 1.29
CA VAL A 57 3.90 -4.78 -0.14
C VAL A 57 2.97 -5.68 -0.94
N ALA A 58 2.58 -6.85 -0.42
CA ALA A 58 1.66 -7.75 -1.10
C ALA A 58 0.26 -7.13 -1.26
N ILE A 59 -0.25 -6.47 -0.21
CA ILE A 59 -1.52 -5.74 -0.22
C ILE A 59 -1.48 -4.62 -1.27
N LEU A 60 -0.45 -3.77 -1.25
CA LEU A 60 -0.33 -2.66 -2.20
C LEU A 60 -0.20 -3.15 -3.65
N LYS A 61 0.53 -4.24 -3.89
CA LYS A 61 0.64 -4.86 -5.23
C LYS A 61 -0.72 -5.32 -5.74
N ARG A 62 -1.52 -5.96 -4.88
CA ARG A 62 -2.89 -6.39 -5.22
C ARG A 62 -3.78 -5.19 -5.52
N ALA A 63 -3.80 -4.18 -4.64
CA ALA A 63 -4.59 -2.97 -4.85
C ALA A 63 -4.22 -2.26 -6.17
N ARG A 64 -2.93 -2.17 -6.50
CA ARG A 64 -2.46 -1.63 -7.78
C ARG A 64 -2.95 -2.45 -8.98
N HIS A 65 -2.90 -3.78 -8.89
CA HIS A 65 -3.37 -4.66 -9.95
C HIS A 65 -4.89 -4.53 -10.18
N ASP A 66 -5.66 -4.51 -9.10
CA ASP A 66 -7.12 -4.38 -9.15
C ASP A 66 -7.52 -3.02 -9.74
N ALA A 67 -6.88 -1.93 -9.30
CA ALA A 67 -7.08 -0.59 -9.86
C ALA A 67 -6.72 -0.52 -11.35
N GLY A 68 -5.62 -1.14 -11.77
CA GLY A 68 -5.23 -1.23 -13.18
C GLY A 68 -6.26 -1.99 -14.03
N THR A 69 -6.78 -3.10 -13.51
CA THR A 69 -7.84 -3.88 -14.16
C THR A 69 -9.13 -3.06 -14.30
N GLN A 70 -9.53 -2.33 -13.25
CA GLN A 70 -10.70 -1.46 -13.28
C GLN A 70 -10.55 -0.32 -14.30
N LEU A 71 -9.39 0.34 -14.36
CA LEU A 71 -9.11 1.38 -15.34
C LEU A 71 -9.14 0.84 -16.77
N GLY A 72 -8.55 -0.35 -17.00
CA GLY A 72 -8.61 -1.01 -18.31
C GLY A 72 -10.03 -1.38 -18.73
N ALA A 73 -10.88 -1.79 -17.80
CA ALA A 73 -12.29 -2.07 -18.07
C ALA A 73 -13.06 -0.79 -18.46
N ILE A 74 -12.77 0.34 -17.81
CA ILE A 74 -13.36 1.64 -18.16
C ILE A 74 -12.91 2.09 -19.55
N ASP A 75 -11.61 2.00 -19.86
CA ASP A 75 -11.04 2.42 -21.15
C ASP A 75 -11.55 1.55 -22.32
N ALA A 76 -11.86 0.28 -22.06
CA ALA A 76 -12.44 -0.62 -23.05
C ALA A 76 -13.90 -0.33 -23.40
N VAL A 77 -14.60 0.51 -22.63
CA VAL A 77 -15.96 0.96 -22.97
C VAL A 77 -15.84 1.97 -24.11
N PRO A 78 -16.34 1.67 -25.32
CA PRO A 78 -16.35 2.66 -26.38
C PRO A 78 -17.11 3.88 -25.89
N SER A 79 -16.52 5.06 -26.03
CA SER A 79 -17.24 6.34 -25.91
C SER A 79 -18.22 6.42 -27.09
N GLY A 80 -19.29 5.65 -27.00
CA GLY A 80 -20.35 5.58 -28.00
C GLY A 80 -20.99 6.96 -28.12
N ALA A 81 -21.15 7.39 -29.37
CA ALA A 81 -21.58 8.72 -29.78
C ALA A 81 -22.60 9.33 -28.82
N ALA A 82 -22.31 10.55 -28.37
CA ALA A 82 -23.35 11.46 -27.92
C ALA A 82 -24.52 11.38 -28.91
N LEU A 83 -25.73 11.16 -28.39
CA LEU A 83 -27.02 11.17 -29.09
C LEU A 83 -27.52 9.85 -29.71
N ALA A 84 -27.48 8.73 -28.99
CA ALA A 84 -28.53 7.72 -29.13
C ALA A 84 -29.55 7.93 -28.00
N ARG A 85 -30.60 8.70 -28.31
CA ARG A 85 -31.75 8.99 -27.44
C ARG A 85 -32.19 7.69 -26.74
N PRO A 86 -32.32 7.65 -25.40
CA PRO A 86 -32.76 6.45 -24.71
C PRO A 86 -34.17 6.07 -25.18
N LEU A 87 -34.30 4.92 -25.82
CA LEU A 87 -35.57 4.33 -26.24
C LEU A 87 -36.16 3.59 -25.04
N LEU A 88 -37.12 4.21 -24.37
CA LEU A 88 -37.98 3.54 -23.39
C LEU A 88 -38.93 2.61 -24.16
N LEU A 89 -38.73 1.30 -24.00
CA LEU A 89 -39.64 0.28 -24.50
C LEU A 89 -40.81 0.17 -23.50
N ASP A 90 -41.96 0.74 -23.83
CA ASP A 90 -43.21 0.51 -23.08
C ASP A 90 -43.76 -0.87 -23.46
N VAL A 91 -43.63 -1.84 -22.56
CA VAL A 91 -44.18 -3.18 -22.75
C VAL A 91 -45.61 -3.17 -22.21
N ARG A 92 -46.57 -2.90 -23.09
CA ARG A 92 -47.97 -3.26 -22.89
C ARG A 92 -48.41 -4.25 -23.95
N GLY A 93 -48.69 -5.47 -23.53
CA GLY A 93 -49.35 -6.53 -24.27
C GLY A 93 -50.14 -7.38 -23.30
#